data_AF-A0A8J5JIL8-F1
#
_entry.id   AF-A0A8J5JIL8-F1
#
_cell.length_a   1.000
_cell.length_b   1.000
_cell.length_c   1.000
_cell.angle_alpha   90.00
_cell.angle_beta   90.00
_cell.angle_gamma   90.00
#
_symmetry.space_group_name_H-M   'P 1'
#
loop_
_entity.id
_entity.type
_entity.pdbx_description
1 polymer ?
#
loop_
_entity_poly.entity_id
_entity_poly.type
_entity_poly.pdbx_seq_one_letter_code
_entity_poly.pdbx_strand_id
1 'polypeptide(L)'
;MCGYIIATHGWDATFYVTGCLALVWSFIWLPLMHNTPAQHPRISTKELEYIETAVTAGGITRTRLRRVPWREMATSLPVWAIIVGDMGNSFGLSLYMTQLPTYMKNILGFSIKDNSALSGLPFLCRYTGGLICSWSGDWLLSRGYLSIINTRRIYSAIAMLGPAVVLMVVAHSGCDPSVAVALLCFSLFLNGAITTSQLVNHTDIAPNFSGTCCWCYLLNVILFLSINKSVILCCKSIFC
;
A
#
# COMPACT_ATOMS: atom_id res chain seq x y z
N MET A 1 11.67 -15.78 -4.57
CA MET A 1 10.99 -17.06 -4.88
C MET A 1 10.81 -17.28 -6.38
N CYS A 2 10.02 -16.48 -7.08
CA CYS A 2 9.77 -16.70 -8.52
C CYS A 2 11.05 -16.74 -9.38
N GLY A 3 12.02 -15.88 -9.12
CA GLY A 3 13.30 -15.90 -9.87
C GLY A 3 14.11 -17.20 -9.75
N TYR A 4 14.02 -17.89 -8.60
CA TYR A 4 14.68 -19.19 -8.38
C TYR A 4 13.96 -20.32 -9.12
N ILE A 5 12.62 -20.29 -9.12
CA ILE A 5 11.77 -21.29 -9.79
C ILE A 5 11.96 -21.20 -11.31
N ILE A 6 11.97 -19.98 -11.87
CA ILE A 6 12.22 -19.77 -13.31
C ILE A 6 13.57 -20.35 -13.74
N ALA A 7 14.61 -20.15 -12.94
CA ALA A 7 15.97 -20.59 -13.27
C ALA A 7 16.18 -22.11 -13.17
N THR A 8 15.27 -22.85 -12.53
CA THR A 8 15.42 -24.30 -12.29
C THR A 8 14.39 -25.13 -13.05
N HIS A 9 13.15 -24.65 -13.16
CA HIS A 9 12.01 -25.41 -13.68
C HIS A 9 11.30 -24.72 -14.85
N GLY A 10 11.80 -23.59 -15.34
CA GLY A 10 11.17 -22.83 -16.42
C GLY A 10 10.09 -21.86 -15.94
N TRP A 11 9.57 -21.08 -16.89
CA TRP A 11 8.65 -19.98 -16.61
C TRP A 11 7.25 -20.47 -16.22
N ASP A 12 6.82 -21.59 -16.80
CA ASP A 12 5.54 -22.27 -16.59
C ASP A 12 5.39 -22.78 -15.16
N ALA A 13 6.45 -23.34 -14.57
CA ALA A 13 6.47 -23.80 -13.17
C ALA A 13 6.09 -22.69 -12.17
N THR A 14 6.39 -21.42 -12.46
CA THR A 14 6.05 -20.29 -11.59
C THR A 14 4.55 -20.07 -11.48
N PHE A 15 3.82 -20.27 -12.59
CA PHE A 15 2.36 -20.15 -12.62
C PHE A 15 1.68 -21.28 -11.86
N TYR A 16 2.17 -22.52 -12.00
CA TYR A 16 1.64 -23.66 -11.26
C TYR A 16 1.84 -23.51 -9.75
N VAL A 17 3.05 -23.15 -9.30
CA VAL A 17 3.35 -23.01 -7.87
C VAL A 17 2.53 -21.89 -7.21
N THR A 18 2.47 -20.71 -7.84
CA THR A 18 1.70 -19.57 -7.30
C THR A 18 0.20 -19.81 -7.34
N GLY A 19 -0.31 -20.47 -8.40
CA GLY A 19 -1.71 -20.87 -8.51
C GLY A 19 -2.12 -21.89 -7.46
N CYS A 20 -1.32 -22.95 -7.25
CA CYS A 20 -1.58 -23.94 -6.21
C CYS A 20 -1.58 -23.32 -4.81
N LEU A 21 -0.63 -22.42 -4.51
CA LEU A 21 -0.59 -21.71 -3.24
C LEU A 21 -1.85 -20.86 -3.01
N ALA A 22 -2.33 -20.18 -4.04
CA ALA A 22 -3.56 -19.39 -3.98
C ALA A 22 -4.80 -20.27 -3.75
N LEU A 23 -4.86 -21.44 -4.39
CA LEU A 23 -5.95 -22.41 -4.17
C LEU A 23 -5.93 -22.95 -2.74
N VAL A 24 -4.77 -23.37 -2.23
CA VAL A 24 -4.62 -23.83 -0.85
C VAL A 24 -5.07 -22.74 0.13
N TRP A 25 -4.64 -21.50 -0.09
CA TRP A 25 -5.08 -20.37 0.72
C TRP A 25 -6.60 -20.16 0.65
N SER A 26 -7.19 -20.25 -0.54
CA SER A 26 -8.65 -20.13 -0.73
C SER A 26 -9.42 -21.21 0.03
N PHE A 27 -8.97 -22.47 -0.01
CA PHE A 27 -9.59 -23.56 0.75
C PHE A 27 -9.50 -23.37 2.26
N ILE A 28 -8.44 -22.73 2.77
CA ILE A 28 -8.31 -22.37 4.19
C ILE A 28 -9.21 -21.17 4.54
N TRP A 29 -9.32 -20.20 3.64
CA TRP A 29 -10.03 -18.94 3.87
C TRP A 29 -11.56 -19.11 3.86
N LEU A 30 -12.09 -19.92 2.95
CA LEU A 30 -13.54 -20.19 2.79
C LEU A 30 -14.25 -20.65 4.08
N PRO A 31 -13.75 -21.62 4.85
CA PRO A 31 -14.39 -22.04 6.10
C PRO A 31 -14.18 -21.06 7.26
N LEU A 32 -13.17 -20.18 7.18
CA LEU A 32 -12.81 -19.28 8.28
C LEU A 32 -13.57 -17.94 8.23
N MET A 33 -13.89 -17.45 7.03
CA MET A 33 -14.41 -16.10 6.84
C MET A 33 -15.94 -16.04 6.75
N HIS A 34 -16.51 -15.22 7.62
CA HIS A 34 -17.95 -14.98 7.72
C HIS A 34 -18.25 -13.49 7.54
N ASN A 35 -19.31 -13.17 6.80
CA ASN A 35 -19.63 -11.78 6.42
C ASN A 35 -20.10 -10.91 7.58
N THR A 36 -20.59 -11.52 8.66
CA THR A 36 -21.03 -10.79 9.85
C THR A 36 -20.53 -11.49 11.11
N PRO A 37 -20.15 -10.74 12.17
CA PRO A 37 -19.73 -11.32 13.43
C PRO A 37 -20.82 -12.22 14.04
N ALA A 38 -22.10 -11.92 13.79
CA ALA A 38 -23.24 -12.73 14.23
C ALA A 38 -23.35 -14.11 13.57
N GLN A 39 -22.78 -14.29 12.37
CA GLN A 39 -22.76 -15.58 11.65
C GLN A 39 -21.54 -16.44 12.03
N HIS A 40 -20.61 -15.92 12.82
CA HIS A 40 -19.37 -16.60 13.12
C HIS A 40 -19.58 -17.65 14.24
N PRO A 41 -19.39 -18.96 13.98
CA PRO A 41 -19.76 -20.02 14.92
C PRO A 41 -18.88 -20.10 16.18
N ARG A 42 -17.72 -19.43 16.18
CA ARG A 42 -16.75 -19.46 17.29
C ARG A 42 -16.69 -18.17 18.12
N ILE A 43 -17.58 -17.20 17.87
CA ILE A 43 -17.53 -15.92 18.58
C ILE A 43 -18.17 -16.01 19.98
N SER A 44 -17.53 -15.38 20.98
CA SER A 44 -18.09 -15.25 22.32
C SER A 44 -19.13 -14.13 22.37
N THR A 45 -20.16 -14.27 23.22
CA THR A 45 -21.19 -13.24 23.40
C THR A 45 -20.61 -11.89 23.85
N LYS A 46 -19.57 -11.91 24.68
CA LYS A 46 -18.86 -10.71 25.14
C LYS A 46 -18.12 -9.99 23.99
N GLU A 47 -17.52 -10.75 23.09
CA GLU A 47 -16.81 -10.21 21.93
C GLU A 47 -17.79 -9.63 20.91
N LEU A 48 -18.92 -10.32 20.71
CA LEU A 48 -20.01 -9.83 19.85
C LEU A 48 -20.53 -8.47 20.33
N GLU A 49 -20.84 -8.35 21.62
CA GLU A 49 -21.33 -7.09 22.21
C GLU A 49 -20.29 -5.97 22.10
N TYR A 50 -19.01 -6.27 22.32
CA TYR A 50 -17.92 -5.31 22.14
C TYR A 50 -17.82 -4.81 20.69
N ILE A 51 -17.93 -5.70 19.71
CA ILE A 51 -17.86 -5.32 18.30
C ILE A 51 -19.08 -4.50 17.90
N GLU A 52 -20.29 -4.90 18.30
CA GLU A 52 -21.51 -4.17 17.92
C GLU A 52 -21.57 -2.76 18.53
N THR A 53 -21.11 -2.60 19.78
CA THR A 53 -20.98 -1.29 20.42
C THR A 53 -19.91 -0.44 19.72
N ALA A 54 -18.76 -1.00 19.35
CA ALA A 54 -17.72 -0.30 18.61
C ALA A 54 -18.15 0.14 17.19
N VAL A 55 -18.85 -0.73 16.46
CA VAL A 55 -19.39 -0.43 15.12
C VAL A 55 -20.42 0.71 15.18
N THR A 56 -21.28 0.69 16.20
CA THR A 56 -22.28 1.75 16.42
C THR A 56 -21.61 3.07 16.80
N ALA A 57 -20.60 3.03 17.67
CA ALA A 57 -19.81 4.20 18.05
C ALA A 57 -19.01 4.79 16.88
N GLY A 58 -18.57 3.95 15.93
CA GLY A 58 -17.88 4.35 14.70
C GLY A 58 -18.79 4.95 13.61
N GLY A 59 -20.07 5.21 13.90
CA GLY A 59 -21.00 5.84 12.96
C GLY A 59 -21.44 4.94 11.80
N ILE A 60 -21.16 3.65 11.86
CA ILE A 60 -21.66 2.67 10.90
C ILE A 60 -23.11 2.36 11.28
N THR A 61 -24.06 3.02 10.63
CA THR A 61 -25.48 2.73 10.84
C THR A 61 -25.90 1.66 9.86
N ARG A 62 -26.47 0.55 10.34
CA ARG A 62 -27.13 -0.50 9.51
C ARG A 62 -28.43 0.00 8.84
N THR A 63 -28.51 1.27 8.45
CA THR A 63 -29.67 1.83 7.77
C THR A 63 -29.61 1.50 6.27
N ARG A 64 -30.75 1.05 5.73
CA ARG A 64 -30.96 0.67 4.32
C ARG A 64 -30.19 1.57 3.37
N LEU A 65 -29.38 0.95 2.50
CA LEU A 65 -28.77 1.48 1.26
C LEU A 65 -29.28 2.88 0.88
N ARG A 66 -28.74 3.90 1.54
CA ARG A 66 -29.03 5.29 1.18
C ARG A 66 -28.29 5.55 -0.13
N ARG A 67 -28.95 6.16 -1.12
CA ARG A 67 -28.30 6.52 -2.39
C ARG A 67 -27.00 7.26 -2.10
N VAL A 68 -25.92 6.82 -2.74
CA VAL A 68 -24.59 7.43 -2.59
C VAL A 68 -24.69 8.91 -3.01
N PRO A 69 -24.34 9.87 -2.14
CA PRO A 69 -24.44 11.29 -2.44
C PRO A 69 -23.24 11.75 -3.28
N TRP A 70 -23.21 11.33 -4.55
CA TRP A 70 -22.11 11.60 -5.50
C TRP A 70 -21.71 13.06 -5.59
N ARG A 71 -22.70 13.97 -5.59
CA ARG A 71 -22.45 15.42 -5.70
C ARG A 71 -21.72 15.96 -4.49
N GLU A 72 -22.15 15.59 -3.28
CA GLU A 72 -21.54 16.06 -2.04
C GLU A 72 -20.11 15.55 -1.88
N MET A 73 -19.88 14.27 -2.24
CA MET A 73 -18.56 13.67 -2.25
C MET A 73 -17.62 14.39 -3.24
N ALA A 74 -18.10 14.63 -4.47
CA ALA A 74 -17.33 15.31 -5.51
C ALA A 74 -17.07 16.79 -5.20
N THR A 75 -17.91 17.45 -4.39
CA THR A 75 -17.69 18.86 -3.98
C THR A 75 -16.80 19.01 -2.74
N SER A 76 -16.44 17.92 -2.07
CA SER A 76 -15.73 17.98 -0.80
C SER A 76 -14.21 18.10 -0.99
N LEU A 77 -13.60 19.13 -0.38
CA LEU A 77 -12.16 19.38 -0.45
C LEU A 77 -11.29 18.22 0.09
N PRO A 78 -11.65 17.56 1.22
CA PRO A 78 -10.84 16.47 1.78
C PRO A 78 -10.74 15.25 0.85
N VAL A 79 -11.80 14.98 0.07
CA VAL A 79 -11.82 13.87 -0.90
C VAL A 79 -10.82 14.12 -2.02
N TRP A 80 -10.79 15.34 -2.58
CA TRP A 80 -9.79 15.70 -3.60
C TRP A 80 -8.36 15.66 -3.07
N ALA A 81 -8.11 16.11 -1.83
CA ALA A 81 -6.78 16.04 -1.23
C ALA A 81 -6.27 14.59 -1.12
N ILE A 82 -7.14 13.65 -0.76
CA ILE A 82 -6.80 12.23 -0.71
C ILE A 82 -6.57 11.65 -2.10
N ILE A 83 -7.41 11.99 -3.07
CA ILE A 83 -7.25 11.56 -4.47
C ILE A 83 -5.87 11.98 -4.99
N VAL A 84 -5.51 13.26 -4.84
CA VAL A 84 -4.23 13.78 -5.32
C VAL A 84 -3.05 13.12 -4.60
N GLY A 85 -3.15 12.96 -3.27
CA GLY A 85 -2.12 12.26 -2.49
C GLY A 85 -1.94 10.80 -2.92
N ASP A 86 -3.03 10.09 -3.18
CA ASP A 86 -3.02 8.69 -3.59
C ASP A 86 -2.50 8.51 -5.02
N MET A 87 -2.83 9.44 -5.93
CA MET A 87 -2.24 9.49 -7.26
C MET A 87 -0.72 9.67 -7.20
N GLY A 88 -0.22 10.60 -6.39
CA GLY A 88 1.21 10.85 -6.22
C GLY A 88 1.95 9.62 -5.68
N ASN A 89 1.40 8.98 -4.65
CA ASN A 89 1.96 7.74 -4.10
C ASN A 89 1.90 6.58 -5.11
N SER A 90 0.77 6.38 -5.79
CA SER A 90 0.61 5.32 -6.78
C SER A 90 1.58 5.48 -7.94
N PHE A 91 1.82 6.72 -8.38
CA PHE A 91 2.83 7.03 -9.38
C PHE A 91 4.25 6.71 -8.87
N GLY A 92 4.60 7.16 -7.67
CA GLY A 92 5.90 6.88 -7.05
C GLY A 92 6.16 5.39 -6.92
N LEU A 93 5.19 4.62 -6.41
CA LEU A 93 5.31 3.17 -6.26
C LEU A 93 5.44 2.45 -7.62
N SER A 94 4.71 2.91 -8.63
CA SER A 94 4.81 2.35 -9.99
C SER A 94 6.19 2.60 -10.59
N LEU A 95 6.78 3.77 -10.32
CA LEU A 95 8.15 4.10 -10.72
C LEU A 95 9.16 3.20 -10.00
N TYR A 96 9.02 2.97 -8.69
CA TYR A 96 9.85 1.99 -7.97
C TYR A 96 9.74 0.59 -8.59
N MET A 97 8.52 0.09 -8.81
CA MET A 97 8.33 -1.26 -9.36
C MET A 97 8.96 -1.46 -10.76
N THR A 98 8.98 -0.42 -11.59
CA THR A 98 9.47 -0.50 -12.98
C THR A 98 10.94 -0.17 -13.12
N GLN A 99 11.43 0.83 -12.39
CA GLN A 99 12.79 1.34 -12.52
C GLN A 99 13.76 0.65 -11.57
N LEU A 100 13.32 0.18 -10.39
CA LEU A 100 14.19 -0.51 -9.43
C LEU A 100 14.89 -1.74 -10.03
N PRO A 101 14.19 -2.66 -10.74
CA PRO A 101 14.86 -3.83 -11.32
C PRO A 101 15.84 -3.45 -12.45
N THR A 102 15.51 -2.39 -13.20
CA THR A 102 16.35 -1.85 -14.29
C THR A 102 17.61 -1.20 -13.73
N TYR A 103 17.49 -0.42 -12.65
CA TYR A 103 18.59 0.20 -11.92
C TYR A 103 19.54 -0.87 -11.36
N MET A 104 19.01 -1.90 -10.68
CA MET A 104 19.80 -3.00 -10.15
C MET A 104 20.54 -3.80 -11.23
N LYS A 105 19.92 -3.97 -12.42
CA LYS A 105 20.53 -4.69 -13.53
C LYS A 105 21.60 -3.87 -14.26
N ASN A 106 21.27 -2.64 -14.64
CA ASN A 106 22.11 -1.85 -15.55
C ASN A 106 23.23 -1.10 -14.82
N ILE A 107 23.00 -0.65 -13.58
CA ILE A 107 23.96 0.18 -12.84
C ILE A 107 24.75 -0.65 -11.85
N LEU A 108 24.09 -1.58 -11.14
CA LEU A 108 24.76 -2.42 -10.14
C LEU A 108 25.34 -3.72 -10.73
N GLY A 109 25.00 -4.06 -11.98
CA GLY A 109 25.57 -5.21 -12.70
C GLY A 109 25.22 -6.58 -12.12
N PHE A 110 24.21 -6.67 -11.25
CA PHE A 110 23.84 -7.93 -10.61
C PHE A 110 23.21 -8.94 -11.58
N SER A 111 23.57 -10.22 -11.43
CA SER A 111 22.99 -11.32 -12.19
C SER A 111 21.48 -11.40 -11.95
N ILE A 112 20.69 -11.77 -12.96
CA ILE A 112 19.21 -11.88 -12.87
C ILE A 112 18.77 -12.81 -11.73
N LYS A 113 19.60 -13.80 -11.37
CA LYS A 113 19.32 -14.80 -10.33
C LYS A 113 19.33 -14.15 -8.93
N ASP A 114 20.37 -13.38 -8.63
CA ASP A 114 20.52 -12.66 -7.35
C ASP A 114 19.65 -11.39 -7.30
N ASN A 115 19.38 -10.80 -8.47
CA ASN A 115 18.56 -9.61 -8.59
C ASN A 115 17.15 -9.81 -8.05
N SER A 116 16.59 -11.03 -8.15
CA SER A 116 15.25 -11.31 -7.63
C SER A 116 15.16 -11.28 -6.09
N ALA A 117 16.23 -11.66 -5.40
CA ALA A 117 16.30 -11.60 -3.94
C ALA A 117 16.57 -10.15 -3.47
N LEU A 118 17.52 -9.47 -4.13
CA LEU A 118 17.89 -8.09 -3.83
C LEU A 118 16.76 -7.10 -4.15
N SER A 119 16.05 -7.27 -5.27
CA SER A 119 14.90 -6.43 -5.63
C SER A 119 13.71 -6.61 -4.67
N GLY A 120 13.61 -7.75 -3.99
CA GLY A 120 12.58 -7.98 -2.97
C GLY A 120 12.86 -7.25 -1.65
N LEU A 121 14.12 -6.93 -1.37
CA LEU A 121 14.55 -6.40 -0.07
C LEU A 121 13.95 -5.01 0.23
N PRO A 122 13.92 -4.04 -0.71
CA PRO A 122 13.27 -2.75 -0.45
C PRO A 122 11.76 -2.86 -0.19
N PHE A 123 11.07 -3.81 -0.83
CA PHE A 123 9.64 -4.06 -0.58
C PHE A 123 9.40 -4.76 0.77
N LEU A 124 10.32 -5.62 1.20
CA LEU A 124 10.30 -6.16 2.56
C LEU A 124 10.51 -5.06 3.60
N CYS A 125 11.42 -4.11 3.36
CA CYS A 125 11.59 -2.94 4.21
C CYS A 125 10.33 -2.07 4.25
N ARG A 126 9.62 -1.90 3.12
CA ARG A 126 8.31 -1.23 3.11
C ARG A 126 7.29 -1.93 4.00
N TYR A 127 7.25 -3.26 3.93
CA TYR A 127 6.34 -4.07 4.76
C TYR A 127 6.64 -3.91 6.25
N THR A 128 7.91 -4.05 6.66
CA THR A 128 8.30 -3.88 8.07
C THR A 128 8.11 -2.45 8.56
N GLY A 129 8.39 -1.45 7.72
CA GLY A 129 8.09 -0.05 8.01
C GLY A 129 6.60 0.19 8.22
N GLY A 130 5.75 -0.40 7.38
CA GLY A 130 4.30 -0.36 7.54
C GLY A 130 3.83 -0.94 8.88
N LEU A 131 4.36 -2.09 9.29
CA LEU A 131 4.02 -2.70 10.59
C LEU A 131 4.42 -1.81 11.77
N ILE A 132 5.65 -1.29 11.75
CA ILE A 132 6.17 -0.42 12.82
C ILE A 132 5.36 0.87 12.89
N CYS A 133 5.12 1.52 11.75
CA CYS A 133 4.33 2.75 11.70
C CYS A 133 2.88 2.52 12.13
N SER A 134 2.29 1.36 11.79
CA SER A 134 0.93 0.97 12.22
C SER A 134 0.83 0.80 13.71
N TRP A 135 1.74 0.02 14.28
CA TRP A 135 1.82 -0.15 15.72
C TRP A 135 2.07 1.17 16.45
N SER A 136 2.99 2.02 15.96
CA SER A 136 3.25 3.33 16.56
C SER A 136 2.06 4.27 16.41
N GLY A 137 1.37 4.26 15.27
CA GLY A 137 0.16 5.05 15.04
C GLY A 137 -0.94 4.72 16.04
N ASP A 138 -1.23 3.44 16.21
CA ASP A 138 -2.26 2.97 17.15
C ASP A 138 -1.85 3.23 18.61
N TRP A 139 -0.56 3.08 18.93
CA TRP A 139 -0.04 3.41 20.26
C TRP A 139 -0.20 4.89 20.60
N LEU A 140 0.14 5.80 19.67
CA LEU A 140 -0.04 7.25 19.87
C LEU A 140 -1.52 7.64 20.03
N LEU A 141 -2.42 7.00 19.26
CA LEU A 141 -3.86 7.24 19.33
C LEU A 141 -4.47 6.70 20.63
N SER A 142 -4.11 5.49 21.05
CA SER A 142 -4.65 4.86 22.27
C SER A 142 -4.30 5.63 23.55
N ARG A 143 -3.16 6.34 23.56
CA ARG A 143 -2.71 7.18 24.68
C ARG A 143 -3.27 8.61 24.63
N GLY A 144 -3.94 8.99 23.54
CA GLY A 144 -4.49 10.34 23.37
C GLY A 144 -3.43 11.43 23.16
N TYR A 145 -2.20 11.09 22.80
CA TYR A 145 -1.14 12.09 22.59
C TYR A 145 -1.37 12.94 21.33
N LEU A 146 -2.02 12.37 20.30
CA LEU A 146 -2.33 13.06 19.05
C LEU A 146 -3.77 12.80 18.63
N SER A 147 -4.41 13.80 18.04
CA SER A 147 -5.68 13.63 17.32
C SER A 147 -5.50 12.74 16.09
N ILE A 148 -6.55 12.04 15.69
CA ILE A 148 -6.60 11.21 14.47
C ILE A 148 -6.09 12.02 13.28
N ILE A 149 -6.63 13.23 13.07
CA ILE A 149 -6.28 14.08 11.92
C ILE A 149 -4.78 14.41 11.90
N ASN A 150 -4.20 14.78 13.05
CA ASN A 150 -2.80 15.16 13.14
C ASN A 150 -1.89 13.95 12.91
N THR A 151 -2.26 12.79 13.46
CA THR A 151 -1.58 11.52 13.24
C THR A 151 -1.56 11.21 11.74
N ARG A 152 -2.72 11.19 11.08
CA ARG A 152 -2.82 10.91 9.63
C ARG A 152 -1.98 11.88 8.78
N ARG A 153 -1.96 13.17 9.13
CA ARG A 153 -1.17 14.20 8.43
C ARG A 153 0.34 13.98 8.58
N ILE A 154 0.82 13.69 9.78
CA ILE A 154 2.25 13.48 10.06
C ILE A 154 2.74 12.24 9.31
N TYR A 155 2.04 11.10 9.42
CA TYR A 155 2.44 9.88 8.74
C TYR A 155 2.33 10.00 7.20
N SER A 156 1.35 10.73 6.67
CA SER A 156 1.26 11.02 5.23
C SER A 156 2.45 11.89 4.77
N ALA A 157 2.82 12.91 5.54
CA ALA A 157 3.97 13.75 5.24
C ALA A 157 5.28 12.93 5.24
N ILE A 158 5.49 12.05 6.23
CA ILE A 158 6.66 11.16 6.30
C ILE A 158 6.66 10.20 5.09
N ALA A 159 5.52 9.62 4.76
CA ALA A 159 5.40 8.65 3.67
C ALA A 159 5.65 9.23 2.28
N MET A 160 5.44 10.53 2.08
CA MET A 160 5.65 11.21 0.80
C MET A 160 6.98 11.99 0.76
N LEU A 161 7.26 12.82 1.77
CA LEU A 161 8.47 13.65 1.82
C LEU A 161 9.71 12.84 2.14
N GLY A 162 9.60 11.82 3.01
CA GLY A 162 10.71 10.95 3.38
C GLY A 162 11.35 10.30 2.15
N PRO A 163 10.59 9.55 1.34
CA PRO A 163 11.11 8.95 0.12
C PRO A 163 11.63 9.97 -0.90
N ALA A 164 10.99 11.15 -1.01
CA ALA A 164 11.43 12.20 -1.93
C ALA A 164 12.81 12.73 -1.57
N VAL A 165 13.07 13.04 -0.30
CA VAL A 165 14.38 13.50 0.18
C VAL A 165 15.43 12.43 -0.01
N VAL A 166 15.12 11.18 0.36
CA VAL A 166 16.08 10.07 0.22
C VAL A 166 16.41 9.80 -1.25
N LEU A 167 15.44 9.89 -2.16
CA LEU A 167 15.69 9.76 -3.60
C LEU A 167 16.59 10.87 -4.15
N MET A 168 16.45 12.11 -3.67
CA MET A 168 17.39 13.17 -4.04
C MET A 168 18.81 12.85 -3.57
N VAL A 169 18.97 12.28 -2.38
CA VAL A 169 20.28 11.84 -1.88
C VAL A 169 20.85 10.71 -2.74
N VAL A 170 20.01 9.73 -3.15
CA VAL A 170 20.42 8.64 -4.04
C VAL A 170 20.90 9.17 -5.40
N ALA A 171 20.27 10.22 -5.93
CA ALA A 171 20.72 10.84 -7.19
C ALA A 171 22.12 11.46 -7.09
N HIS A 172 22.55 11.84 -5.88
CA HIS A 172 23.87 12.43 -5.62
C HIS A 172 24.89 11.44 -5.02
N SER A 173 24.51 10.20 -4.70
CA SER A 173 25.36 9.29 -3.91
C SER A 173 26.46 8.56 -4.70
N GLY A 174 26.64 8.82 -6.00
CA GLY A 174 27.75 8.26 -6.77
C GLY A 174 27.72 6.73 -6.95
N CYS A 175 28.85 6.17 -7.43
CA CYS A 175 28.96 4.81 -7.99
C CYS A 175 28.90 3.63 -6.99
N ASP A 176 28.65 3.85 -5.70
CA ASP A 176 28.66 2.76 -4.72
C ASP A 176 27.33 1.98 -4.70
N PRO A 177 27.31 0.72 -5.18
CA PRO A 177 26.07 -0.05 -5.36
C PRO A 177 25.39 -0.39 -4.02
N SER A 178 26.18 -0.69 -2.97
CA SER A 178 25.67 -1.10 -1.65
C SER A 178 24.96 0.05 -0.93
N VAL A 179 25.50 1.26 -1.01
CA VAL A 179 24.93 2.46 -0.38
C VAL A 179 23.62 2.84 -1.08
N ALA A 180 23.57 2.76 -2.41
CA ALA A 180 22.35 3.00 -3.17
C ALA A 180 21.23 2.03 -2.77
N VAL A 181 21.52 0.72 -2.63
CA VAL A 181 20.53 -0.26 -2.17
C VAL A 181 20.04 0.07 -0.77
N ALA A 182 20.93 0.38 0.17
CA ALA A 182 20.57 0.70 1.55
C ALA A 182 19.65 1.93 1.63
N LEU A 183 19.96 2.99 0.86
CA LEU A 183 19.14 4.20 0.78
C LEU A 183 17.78 3.92 0.14
N LEU A 184 17.71 3.10 -0.92
CA LEU A 184 16.44 2.70 -1.53
C LEU A 184 15.57 1.88 -0.56
N CYS A 185 16.18 1.02 0.26
CA CYS A 185 15.49 0.29 1.31
C CYS A 185 14.95 1.21 2.40
N PHE A 186 15.75 2.18 2.83
CA PHE A 186 15.34 3.17 3.82
C PHE A 186 14.21 4.08 3.28
N SER A 187 14.29 4.48 2.01
CA SER A 187 13.24 5.23 1.32
C SER A 187 11.90 4.48 1.35
N LEU A 188 11.91 3.21 0.93
CA LEU A 188 10.70 2.40 0.91
C LEU A 188 10.20 2.03 2.32
N PHE A 189 11.10 1.92 3.30
CA PHE A 189 10.73 1.81 4.72
C PHE A 189 9.92 3.02 5.19
N LEU A 190 10.38 4.24 4.90
CA LEU A 190 9.64 5.47 5.23
C LEU A 190 8.30 5.54 4.49
N ASN A 191 8.24 5.10 3.24
CA ASN A 191 6.97 5.01 2.50
C ASN A 191 5.98 4.02 3.15
N GLY A 192 6.44 3.06 3.95
CA GLY A 192 5.60 2.15 4.74
C GLY A 192 4.61 2.87 5.65
N ALA A 193 4.93 4.08 6.11
CA ALA A 193 4.04 4.96 6.88
C ALA A 193 2.70 5.28 6.19
N ILE A 194 2.54 4.94 4.91
CA ILE A 194 1.28 5.14 4.20
C ILE A 194 0.13 4.26 4.71
N THR A 195 0.44 3.11 5.31
CA THR A 195 -0.57 2.19 5.85
C THR A 195 -1.39 2.82 6.97
N THR A 196 -0.79 3.74 7.72
CA THR A 196 -1.43 4.46 8.82
C THR A 196 -2.08 5.76 8.43
N SER A 197 -1.95 6.18 7.17
CA SER A 197 -2.50 7.44 6.68
C SER A 197 -3.50 7.18 5.55
N GLN A 198 -3.07 7.13 4.30
CA GLN A 198 -3.97 7.08 3.13
C GLN A 198 -4.84 5.83 3.08
N LEU A 199 -4.33 4.67 3.50
CA LEU A 199 -5.09 3.42 3.47
C LEU A 199 -6.26 3.37 4.47
N VAL A 200 -6.32 4.30 5.41
CA VAL A 200 -7.38 4.37 6.44
C VAL A 200 -8.17 5.68 6.38
N ASN A 201 -7.67 6.70 5.67
CA ASN A 201 -8.37 7.97 5.51
C ASN A 201 -9.76 7.82 4.85
N HIS A 202 -9.93 6.85 3.95
CA HIS A 202 -11.19 6.64 3.25
C HIS A 202 -12.26 5.99 4.13
N THR A 203 -11.85 5.11 5.05
CA THR A 203 -12.73 4.58 6.10
C THR A 203 -13.08 5.64 7.14
N ASP A 204 -12.13 6.52 7.47
CA ASP A 204 -12.31 7.57 8.48
C ASP A 204 -13.29 8.67 8.00
N ILE A 205 -13.31 9.01 6.71
CA ILE A 205 -14.20 10.04 6.14
C ILE A 205 -15.61 9.51 5.87
N ALA A 206 -15.73 8.28 5.37
CA ALA A 206 -17.00 7.74 4.93
C ALA A 206 -17.14 6.26 5.34
N PRO A 207 -17.37 5.96 6.63
CA PRO A 207 -17.40 4.58 7.11
C PRO A 207 -18.49 3.74 6.44
N ASN A 208 -19.66 4.32 6.14
CA ASN A 208 -20.76 3.63 5.44
C ASN A 208 -20.55 3.47 3.92
N PHE A 209 -19.74 4.33 3.30
CA PHE A 209 -19.50 4.33 1.85
C PHE A 209 -18.04 4.02 1.47
N SER A 210 -17.26 3.49 2.42
CA SER A 210 -15.82 3.29 2.29
C SER A 210 -15.45 2.48 1.04
N GLY A 211 -16.21 1.41 0.75
CA GLY A 211 -16.01 0.60 -0.45
C GLY A 211 -16.23 1.37 -1.75
N THR A 212 -17.29 2.19 -1.82
CA THR A 212 -17.57 3.03 -2.99
C THR A 212 -16.52 4.13 -3.15
N CYS A 213 -16.09 4.76 -2.05
CA CYS A 213 -15.01 5.75 -2.06
C CYS A 213 -13.70 5.15 -2.57
N CYS A 214 -13.30 4.00 -2.02
CA CYS A 214 -12.08 3.29 -2.39
C CYS A 214 -12.08 2.93 -3.88
N TRP A 215 -13.20 2.43 -4.40
CA TRP A 215 -13.34 2.12 -5.83
C TRP A 215 -13.18 3.35 -6.73
N CYS A 216 -13.77 4.50 -6.35
CA CYS A 216 -13.62 5.74 -7.10
C CYS A 216 -12.19 6.27 -7.11
N TYR A 217 -11.45 6.09 -6.03
CA TYR A 217 -10.03 6.47 -5.96
C TYR A 217 -9.19 5.59 -6.89
N LEU A 218 -9.38 4.26 -6.80
CA LEU A 218 -8.71 3.30 -7.67
C LEU A 218 -8.97 3.57 -9.16
N LEU A 219 -10.21 3.92 -9.52
CA LEU A 219 -10.57 4.24 -10.91
C LEU A 219 -9.80 5.47 -11.43
N ASN A 220 -9.69 6.53 -10.63
CA ASN A 220 -8.94 7.73 -11.00
C ASN A 220 -7.43 7.45 -11.14
N VAL A 221 -6.87 6.62 -10.26
CA VAL A 221 -5.47 6.20 -10.34
C VAL A 221 -5.19 5.41 -11.62
N ILE A 222 -6.06 4.45 -11.97
CA ILE A 222 -5.92 3.65 -13.19
C ILE A 222 -5.99 4.54 -14.44
N LEU A 223 -6.93 5.48 -14.48
CA LEU A 223 -7.04 6.45 -15.57
C LEU A 223 -5.77 7.31 -15.70
N PHE A 224 -5.25 7.81 -14.59
CA PHE A 224 -4.02 8.60 -14.57
C PHE A 224 -2.79 7.81 -15.01
N LEU A 225 -2.63 6.57 -14.55
CA LEU A 225 -1.55 5.68 -14.98
C LEU A 225 -1.68 5.32 -16.46
N SER A 226 -2.90 5.15 -16.97
CA SER A 226 -3.13 4.90 -18.40
C SER A 226 -2.71 6.09 -19.26
N ILE A 227 -2.94 7.32 -18.79
CA ILE A 227 -2.51 8.56 -19.47
C ILE A 227 -0.98 8.73 -19.39
N ASN A 228 -0.37 8.38 -18.25
CA ASN A 228 1.06 8.55 -18.00
C ASN A 228 1.95 7.38 -18.46
N LYS A 229 1.39 6.34 -19.11
CA LYS A 229 2.21 5.31 -19.79
C LYS A 229 3.24 5.95 -20.74
N SER A 230 2.87 7.04 -21.40
CA SER A 230 3.73 7.84 -22.28
C SER A 230 4.88 8.55 -21.54
N VAL A 231 4.67 9.00 -20.30
CA VAL A 231 5.69 9.67 -19.47
C VAL A 231 6.65 8.67 -18.84
N ILE A 232 6.17 7.49 -18.44
CA ILE A 232 7.02 6.39 -17.96
C ILE A 232 7.96 5.90 -19.08
N LEU A 233 7.47 5.86 -20.32
CA LEU A 233 8.29 5.63 -21.53
C LEU A 233 9.33 6.74 -21.73
N CYS A 234 9.00 7.99 -21.45
CA CYS A 234 9.91 9.14 -21.58
C CYS A 234 11.01 9.16 -20.49
N CYS A 235 10.69 8.86 -19.22
CA CYS A 235 11.69 8.72 -18.15
C CYS A 235 12.71 7.61 -18.42
N LYS A 236 12.31 6.57 -19.15
CA LYS A 236 13.20 5.50 -19.61
C LYS A 236 14.32 5.99 -20.54
N SER A 237 14.12 7.13 -21.20
CA SER A 237 15.10 7.80 -22.06
C SER A 237 16.03 8.75 -21.31
N ILE A 238 15.71 9.14 -20.06
CA ILE A 238 16.51 10.09 -19.27
C ILE A 238 17.54 9.36 -18.38
N PHE A 239 17.24 8.12 -17.99
CA PHE A 239 18.13 7.27 -17.18
C PHE A 239 19.01 6.33 -18.03
N CYS A 240 19.09 6.54 -19.35
CA CYS A 240 19.92 5.78 -20.27
C CYS A 240 20.92 6.69 -20.98
#